data_AF-A0A3D0P4R6-F1
#
_entry.id   AF-A0A3D0P4R6-F1
#
_cell.length_a   1.000
_cell.length_b   1.000
_cell.length_c   1.000
_cell.angle_alpha   90.00
_cell.angle_beta   90.00
_cell.angle_gamma   90.00
#
_symmetry.space_group_name_H-M   'P 1'
#
loop_
_entity.id
_entity.type
_entity.pdbx_description
1 polymer ?
#
loop_
_entity_poly.entity_id
_entity_poly.type
_entity_poly.pdbx_seq_one_letter_code
_entity_poly.pdbx_strand_id
1 'polypeptide(L)'
;MQAIKTIAHFVIVFGFILGPALGVDGQKEVDLNEKRFDVSAKDMTFREILVQLAQKHDVPIGFYVSQSDEPASCRESVSLVLARARIAEVMTSLTAICPVYTWKIVANAVNVVPVARQDSLLDLIVHRVEVKDLTGQEILDMLFELDEVKQGLAKSGLTRDTTIPFWFREPSDRQRYTFSLENQKISDVLNYIIVNTDERSWIFYSLKSDPTLFSLRFF
;
A
#
# COMPACT_ATOMS: atom_id res chain seq x y z
N MET A 1 25.17 49.62 19.82
CA MET A 1 25.72 48.39 19.22
C MET A 1 24.56 47.45 18.91
N GLN A 2 24.16 47.37 17.65
CA GLN A 2 23.02 46.55 17.19
C GLN A 2 23.58 45.27 16.56
N ALA A 3 23.25 44.11 17.12
CA ALA A 3 23.69 42.82 16.62
C ALA A 3 22.77 42.35 15.49
N ILE A 4 23.34 42.18 14.30
CA ILE A 4 22.66 41.62 13.13
C ILE A 4 22.60 40.09 13.31
N LYS A 5 21.39 39.55 13.48
CA LYS A 5 21.14 38.10 13.45
C LYS A 5 21.11 37.64 12.00
N THR A 6 22.08 36.82 11.62
CA THR A 6 22.15 36.16 10.31
C THR A 6 21.27 34.90 10.35
N ILE A 7 20.23 34.85 9.52
CA ILE A 7 19.38 33.67 9.33
C ILE A 7 20.00 32.81 8.24
N ALA A 8 20.58 31.67 8.61
CA ALA A 8 21.06 30.67 7.68
C ALA A 8 19.86 29.94 7.06
N HIS A 9 19.69 30.07 5.74
CA HIS A 9 18.72 29.29 4.98
C HIS A 9 19.32 27.92 4.68
N PHE A 10 18.78 26.87 5.29
CA PHE A 10 19.05 25.48 4.93
C PHE A 10 18.23 25.14 3.68
N VAL A 11 18.91 24.97 2.55
CA VAL A 11 18.32 24.39 1.34
C VAL A 11 18.49 22.87 1.45
N ILE A 12 17.41 22.15 1.74
CA ILE A 12 17.38 20.69 1.66
C ILE A 12 17.16 20.32 0.19
N VAL A 13 18.22 19.87 -0.47
CA VAL A 13 18.14 19.29 -1.82
C VAL A 13 17.70 17.83 -1.66
N PHE A 14 16.44 17.54 -1.98
CA PHE A 14 16.00 16.16 -2.19
C PHE A 14 16.61 15.66 -3.51
N GLY A 15 17.65 14.85 -3.40
CA GLY A 15 18.16 14.09 -4.52
C GLY A 15 17.14 13.03 -4.93
N PHE A 16 16.43 13.27 -6.02
CA PHE A 16 15.71 12.23 -6.74
C PHE A 16 16.74 11.29 -7.36
N ILE A 17 16.86 10.08 -6.80
CA ILE A 17 17.57 8.99 -7.47
C ILE A 17 16.65 8.49 -8.58
N LEU A 18 16.84 9.02 -9.79
CA LEU A 18 16.27 8.46 -11.02
C LEU A 18 16.96 7.11 -11.29
N GLY A 19 16.33 6.01 -10.88
CA GLY A 19 16.66 4.68 -11.37
C GLY A 19 16.37 4.58 -12.88
N PRO A 20 17.02 3.66 -13.61
CA PRO A 20 16.76 3.47 -15.03
C PRO A 20 15.29 3.09 -15.24
N ALA A 21 14.58 3.93 -16.00
CA ALA A 21 13.23 3.66 -16.46
C ALA A 21 13.25 2.40 -17.33
N LEU A 22 12.77 1.28 -16.78
CA LEU A 22 12.44 0.10 -17.56
C LEU A 22 11.33 0.51 -18.54
N GLY A 23 11.63 0.42 -19.83
CA GLY A 23 10.69 0.73 -20.91
C GLY A 23 9.51 -0.23 -20.91
N VAL A 24 8.47 0.11 -20.16
CA VAL A 24 7.11 -0.35 -20.39
C VAL A 24 6.47 0.67 -21.33
N ASP A 25 6.23 0.25 -22.56
CA ASP A 25 5.75 1.09 -23.65
C ASP A 25 4.36 1.69 -23.33
N GLY A 26 4.29 3.01 -23.21
CA GLY A 26 3.09 3.79 -23.55
C GLY A 26 1.93 3.91 -22.55
N GLN A 27 1.94 3.31 -21.35
CA GLN A 27 0.92 3.64 -20.36
C GLN A 27 1.20 5.04 -19.77
N LYS A 28 0.39 6.03 -20.17
CA LYS A 28 0.40 7.37 -19.58
C LYS A 28 0.16 7.21 -18.08
N GLU A 29 1.22 7.39 -17.29
CA GLU A 29 1.18 7.36 -15.83
C GLU A 29 0.05 8.29 -15.37
N VAL A 30 -1.01 7.71 -14.81
CA VAL A 30 -2.12 8.49 -14.27
C VAL A 30 -1.60 9.13 -12.99
N ASP A 31 -1.36 10.44 -13.01
CA ASP A 31 -1.04 11.17 -11.79
C ASP A 31 -2.29 11.21 -10.90
N LEU A 32 -2.28 10.37 -9.85
CA LEU A 32 -3.35 10.30 -8.86
C LEU A 32 -3.65 11.66 -8.21
N ASN A 33 -2.68 12.60 -8.19
CA ASN A 33 -2.87 13.93 -7.60
C ASN A 33 -3.73 14.85 -8.47
N GLU A 34 -3.76 14.62 -9.78
CA GLU A 34 -4.55 15.41 -10.71
C GLU A 34 -5.99 14.87 -10.83
N LYS A 35 -6.16 13.55 -10.68
CA LYS A 35 -7.47 12.89 -10.75
C LYS A 35 -8.43 13.46 -9.70
N ARG A 36 -9.69 13.59 -10.10
CA ARG A 36 -10.79 14.10 -9.27
C ARG A 36 -11.81 12.98 -9.08
N PHE A 37 -12.28 12.83 -7.85
CA PHE A 37 -13.13 11.73 -7.44
C PHE A 37 -14.42 12.27 -6.83
N ASP A 38 -15.54 11.65 -7.20
CA ASP A 38 -16.80 11.77 -6.49
C ASP A 38 -16.94 10.56 -5.58
N VAL A 39 -16.69 10.76 -4.29
CA VAL A 39 -16.72 9.70 -3.27
C VAL A 39 -18.03 9.84 -2.50
N SER A 40 -18.85 8.80 -2.57
CA SER A 40 -20.05 8.67 -1.73
C SER A 40 -19.99 7.33 -1.01
N ALA A 41 -19.86 7.43 0.31
CA ALA A 41 -19.91 6.32 1.25
C ALA A 41 -21.04 6.60 2.23
N LYS A 42 -21.89 5.60 2.45
CA LYS A 42 -22.98 5.68 3.41
C LYS A 42 -22.93 4.44 4.28
N ASP A 43 -22.84 4.66 5.59
CA ASP A 43 -22.79 3.60 6.60
C ASP A 43 -21.66 2.59 6.35
N MET A 44 -20.51 3.04 5.84
CA MET A 44 -19.34 2.21 5.53
C MET A 44 -18.20 2.45 6.52
N THR A 45 -17.50 1.40 6.90
CA THR A 45 -16.29 1.48 7.72
C THR A 45 -15.12 2.09 6.93
N PHE A 46 -14.09 2.55 7.64
CA PHE A 46 -12.86 3.08 7.03
C PHE A 46 -12.29 2.12 5.96
N ARG A 47 -12.21 0.83 6.28
CA ARG A 47 -11.70 -0.21 5.36
C ARG A 47 -12.57 -0.36 4.12
N GLU A 48 -13.89 -0.40 4.27
CA GLU A 48 -14.80 -0.56 3.13
C GLU A 48 -14.71 0.62 2.16
N ILE A 49 -14.47 1.83 2.67
CA ILE A 49 -14.25 3.01 1.81
C ILE A 49 -12.94 2.87 1.02
N LEU A 50 -11.86 2.38 1.64
CA LEU A 50 -10.61 2.11 0.92
C LEU A 50 -10.80 1.08 -0.20
N VAL A 51 -11.50 -0.02 0.09
CA VAL A 51 -11.83 -1.05 -0.92
C VAL A 51 -12.69 -0.45 -2.05
N GLN A 52 -13.66 0.41 -1.72
CA GLN A 52 -14.47 1.11 -2.71
C GLN A 52 -13.62 2.04 -3.61
N LEU A 53 -12.66 2.77 -3.03
CA LEU A 53 -11.74 3.61 -3.80
C LEU A 53 -10.90 2.77 -4.76
N ALA A 54 -10.39 1.62 -4.31
CA ALA A 54 -9.63 0.72 -5.16
C ALA A 54 -10.48 0.19 -6.32
N GLN A 55 -11.65 -0.36 -6.01
CA GLN A 55 -12.45 -1.11 -6.99
C GLN A 55 -13.30 -0.22 -7.90
N LYS A 56 -13.92 0.84 -7.37
CA LYS A 56 -14.84 1.69 -8.16
C LYS A 56 -14.16 2.89 -8.79
N HIS A 57 -13.09 3.38 -8.17
CA HIS A 57 -12.42 4.59 -8.60
C HIS A 57 -11.04 4.34 -9.21
N ASP A 58 -10.61 3.07 -9.31
CA ASP A 58 -9.35 2.69 -9.95
C ASP A 58 -8.19 3.44 -9.28
N VAL A 59 -8.16 3.39 -7.94
CA VAL A 59 -7.13 3.98 -7.10
C VAL A 59 -6.30 2.85 -6.51
N PRO A 60 -5.07 2.61 -6.98
CA PRO A 60 -4.21 1.58 -6.40
C PRO A 60 -3.98 1.86 -4.91
N ILE A 61 -4.42 0.96 -4.03
CA ILE A 61 -4.32 1.12 -2.58
C ILE A 61 -3.56 -0.04 -1.93
N GLY A 62 -2.47 0.29 -1.23
CA GLY A 62 -1.83 -0.58 -0.28
C GLY A 62 -2.32 -0.31 1.13
N PHE A 63 -2.82 -1.32 1.85
CA PHE A 63 -3.32 -1.14 3.21
C PHE A 63 -2.65 -2.08 4.21
N TYR A 64 -1.95 -1.50 5.18
CA TYR A 64 -1.47 -2.23 6.36
C TYR A 64 -2.48 -2.02 7.50
N VAL A 65 -3.20 -3.09 7.86
CA VAL A 65 -4.06 -3.15 9.05
C VAL A 65 -3.21 -3.21 10.33
N SER A 66 -3.43 -2.28 11.26
CA SER A 66 -2.74 -2.22 12.55
C SER A 66 -2.91 -3.51 13.37
N GLN A 67 -1.85 -3.92 14.07
CA GLN A 67 -1.88 -5.04 15.02
C GLN A 67 -2.63 -4.68 16.32
N SER A 68 -2.72 -3.38 16.63
CA SER A 68 -3.35 -2.89 17.85
C SER A 68 -4.87 -2.96 17.77
N ASP A 69 -5.53 -2.91 18.92
CA ASP A 69 -6.97 -2.64 19.00
C ASP A 69 -7.31 -1.39 18.19
N GLU A 70 -7.76 -1.57 16.95
CA GLU A 70 -8.25 -0.46 16.11
C GLU A 70 -9.30 0.28 16.94
N PRO A 71 -9.15 1.59 17.15
CA PRO A 71 -10.10 2.34 17.95
C PRO A 71 -11.48 2.19 17.31
N ALA A 72 -12.53 2.31 18.15
CA ALA A 72 -13.90 2.15 17.69
C ALA A 72 -14.20 3.04 16.47
N SER A 73 -13.63 4.25 16.41
CA SER A 73 -13.78 5.19 15.29
C SER A 73 -13.35 4.65 13.92
N CYS A 74 -12.49 3.64 13.87
CA CYS A 74 -12.06 2.99 12.63
C CYS A 74 -12.98 1.84 12.20
N ARG A 75 -13.73 1.29 13.16
CA ARG A 75 -14.66 0.17 13.00
C ARG A 75 -16.11 0.62 12.86
N GLU A 76 -16.41 1.84 13.31
CA GLU A 76 -17.71 2.47 13.15
C GLU A 76 -17.96 2.82 11.69
N SER A 77 -19.19 2.57 11.26
CA SER A 77 -19.68 3.02 9.96
C SER A 77 -19.77 4.54 9.93
N VAL A 78 -19.24 5.14 8.87
CA VAL A 78 -19.31 6.57 8.61
C VAL A 78 -19.99 6.85 7.28
N SER A 79 -20.52 8.07 7.16
CA SER A 79 -21.03 8.60 5.90
C SER A 79 -20.13 9.74 5.45
N LEU A 80 -19.63 9.63 4.21
CA LEU A 80 -18.72 10.59 3.60
C LEU A 80 -19.23 10.92 2.21
N VAL A 81 -19.39 12.21 1.91
CA VAL A 81 -19.72 12.69 0.56
C VAL A 81 -18.71 13.77 0.19
N LEU A 82 -17.90 13.47 -0.81
CA LEU A 82 -16.92 14.39 -1.38
C LEU A 82 -17.16 14.46 -2.88
N ALA A 83 -17.30 15.67 -3.42
CA ALA A 83 -17.51 15.89 -4.85
C ALA A 83 -16.26 16.50 -5.47
N ARG A 84 -15.81 15.96 -6.60
CA ARG A 84 -14.63 16.39 -7.35
C ARG A 84 -13.43 16.65 -6.44
N ALA A 85 -13.18 15.76 -5.49
CA ALA A 85 -12.08 15.85 -4.55
C ALA A 85 -10.81 15.23 -5.14
N ARG A 86 -9.64 15.77 -4.79
CA ARG A 86 -8.33 15.13 -5.03
C ARG A 86 -8.18 13.93 -4.13
N ILE A 87 -7.36 12.95 -4.53
CA ILE A 87 -7.03 11.82 -3.66
C ILE A 87 -6.48 12.28 -2.31
N ALA A 88 -5.68 13.34 -2.30
CA ALA A 88 -5.13 13.90 -1.05
C ALA A 88 -6.22 14.39 -0.09
N GLU A 89 -7.28 15.01 -0.62
CA GLU A 89 -8.41 15.52 0.18
C GLU A 89 -9.25 14.36 0.72
N VAL A 90 -9.51 13.36 -0.13
CA VAL A 90 -10.20 12.12 0.25
C VAL A 90 -9.45 11.41 1.37
N MET A 91 -8.15 11.15 1.18
CA MET A 91 -7.34 10.41 2.14
C MET A 91 -7.14 11.17 3.44
N THR A 92 -6.95 12.50 3.38
CA THR A 92 -6.88 13.35 4.58
C THR A 92 -8.17 13.27 5.40
N SER A 93 -9.32 13.33 4.72
CA SER A 93 -10.63 13.22 5.38
C SER A 93 -10.81 11.84 6.02
N LEU A 94 -10.41 10.77 5.34
CA LEU A 94 -10.49 9.41 5.86
C LEU A 94 -9.57 9.19 7.07
N THR A 95 -8.32 9.64 7.02
CA THR A 95 -7.41 9.50 8.17
C THR A 95 -7.78 10.42 9.34
N ALA A 96 -8.54 11.50 9.11
CA ALA A 96 -9.11 12.28 10.20
C ALA A 96 -10.17 11.49 11.01
N ILE A 97 -10.90 10.57 10.36
CA ILE A 97 -11.86 9.66 11.00
C ILE A 97 -11.14 8.55 11.76
N CYS A 98 -10.06 8.02 11.18
CA CYS A 98 -9.26 6.95 11.77
C CYS A 98 -7.79 7.40 11.95
N PRO A 99 -7.48 8.20 13.00
CA PRO A 99 -6.19 8.89 13.16
C PRO A 99 -5.02 7.97 13.52
N VAL A 100 -5.28 6.67 13.74
CA VAL A 100 -4.22 5.66 13.92
C VAL A 100 -3.53 5.31 12.61
N TYR A 101 -4.07 5.75 11.47
CA TYR A 101 -3.46 5.59 10.15
C TYR A 101 -2.94 6.93 9.62
N THR A 102 -1.89 6.83 8.83
CA THR A 102 -1.41 7.88 7.94
C THR A 102 -1.38 7.34 6.51
N TRP A 103 -1.24 8.24 5.54
CA TRP A 103 -1.21 7.87 4.13
C TRP A 103 -0.11 8.62 3.38
N LYS A 104 0.38 8.01 2.31
CA LYS A 104 1.30 8.62 1.34
C LYS A 104 1.13 7.98 -0.03
N ILE A 105 1.52 8.68 -1.09
CA ILE A 105 1.62 8.09 -2.43
C ILE A 105 3.06 7.59 -2.63
N VAL A 106 3.21 6.33 -3.02
CA VAL A 106 4.50 5.70 -3.35
C VAL A 106 4.30 4.81 -4.56
N ALA A 107 5.16 4.97 -5.58
CA ALA A 107 5.08 4.19 -6.83
C ALA A 107 3.67 4.22 -7.45
N ASN A 108 3.07 5.41 -7.53
CA ASN A 108 1.70 5.66 -8.02
C ASN A 108 0.58 4.86 -7.33
N ALA A 109 0.79 4.44 -6.08
CA ALA A 109 -0.23 3.84 -5.23
C ALA A 109 -0.35 4.58 -3.90
N VAL A 110 -1.57 4.62 -3.35
CA VAL A 110 -1.86 5.16 -2.02
C VAL A 110 -1.54 4.09 -0.98
N ASN A 111 -0.53 4.34 -0.15
CA ASN A 111 -0.20 3.47 0.98
C ASN A 111 -0.81 4.03 2.26
N VAL A 112 -1.74 3.28 2.84
CA VAL A 112 -2.34 3.55 4.15
C VAL A 112 -1.66 2.64 5.17
N VAL A 113 -1.00 3.25 6.16
CA VAL A 113 -0.16 2.52 7.13
C VAL A 113 -0.39 3.03 8.55
N PRO A 114 -0.24 2.17 9.58
CA PRO A 114 -0.37 2.62 10.97
C PRO A 114 0.68 3.69 11.29
N VAL A 115 0.31 4.69 12.08
CA VAL A 115 1.25 5.71 12.58
C VAL A 115 2.29 5.07 13.49
N ALA A 116 1.88 4.14 14.35
CA ALA A 116 2.74 3.43 15.30
C ALA A 116 3.47 2.23 14.66
N ARG A 117 3.88 2.34 13.39
CA ARG A 117 4.54 1.24 12.67
C ARG A 117 5.97 1.02 13.18
N GLN A 118 6.25 -0.19 13.65
CA GLN A 118 7.60 -0.67 13.93
C GLN A 118 7.95 -1.81 12.95
N ASP A 119 9.21 -1.83 12.48
CA ASP A 119 9.89 -2.91 11.76
C ASP A 119 8.98 -3.86 10.95
N SER A 120 8.39 -3.32 9.89
CA SER A 120 7.44 -4.05 9.06
C SER A 120 8.17 -4.85 7.99
N LEU A 121 7.72 -6.10 7.78
CA LEU A 121 8.10 -6.92 6.63
C LEU A 121 7.99 -6.15 5.30
N LEU A 122 7.01 -5.25 5.18
CA LEU A 122 6.79 -4.43 3.98
C LEU A 122 7.91 -3.42 3.68
N ASP A 123 8.79 -3.12 4.64
CA ASP A 123 9.97 -2.26 4.44
C ASP A 123 11.23 -3.05 4.08
N LEU A 124 11.18 -4.39 4.11
CA LEU A 124 12.31 -5.25 3.74
C LEU A 124 12.68 -5.02 2.28
N ILE A 125 13.97 -4.84 2.02
CA ILE A 125 14.51 -4.71 0.67
C ILE A 125 14.77 -6.11 0.10
N VAL A 126 14.21 -6.37 -1.08
CA VAL A 126 14.51 -7.54 -1.91
C VAL A 126 15.42 -7.11 -3.06
N HIS A 127 16.54 -7.82 -3.24
CA HIS A 127 17.56 -7.40 -4.21
C HIS A 127 17.10 -7.59 -5.64
N ARG A 128 16.38 -8.67 -5.91
CA ARG A 128 15.87 -9.00 -7.24
C ARG A 128 14.55 -9.73 -7.14
N VAL A 129 13.59 -9.28 -7.92
CA VAL A 129 12.31 -9.94 -8.14
C VAL A 129 12.16 -10.14 -9.63
N GLU A 130 12.25 -11.39 -10.08
CA GLU A 130 12.05 -11.77 -11.48
C GLU A 130 10.77 -12.58 -11.60
N VAL A 131 9.79 -11.99 -12.27
CA VAL A 131 8.49 -12.60 -12.54
C VAL A 131 8.45 -12.96 -14.01
N LYS A 132 8.10 -14.21 -14.30
CA LYS A 132 7.94 -14.70 -15.66
C LYS A 132 6.71 -15.57 -15.76
N ASP A 133 5.72 -15.06 -16.48
CA ASP A 133 4.47 -15.75 -16.77
C ASP A 133 3.75 -16.23 -15.48
N LEU A 134 3.59 -15.35 -14.47
CA LEU A 134 2.93 -15.69 -13.20
C LEU A 134 1.66 -14.88 -12.99
N THR A 135 0.66 -15.47 -12.34
CA THR A 135 -0.54 -14.80 -11.81
C THR A 135 -0.21 -13.95 -10.58
N GLY A 136 -1.13 -13.06 -10.16
CA GLY A 136 -0.93 -12.24 -8.96
C GLY A 136 -0.66 -13.07 -7.70
N GLN A 137 -1.37 -14.19 -7.53
CA GLN A 137 -1.17 -15.10 -6.40
C GLN A 137 0.18 -15.83 -6.46
N GLU A 138 0.57 -16.33 -7.64
CA GLU A 138 1.88 -16.98 -7.83
C GLU A 138 3.05 -16.01 -7.59
N ILE A 139 2.91 -14.74 -7.98
CA ILE A 139 3.91 -13.70 -7.68
C ILE A 139 4.04 -13.51 -6.17
N LEU A 140 2.92 -13.45 -5.46
CA LEU A 140 2.91 -13.31 -4.02
C LEU A 140 3.58 -14.51 -3.33
N ASP A 141 3.26 -15.72 -3.78
CA ASP A 141 3.86 -16.95 -3.25
C ASP A 141 5.37 -16.97 -3.51
N MET A 142 5.81 -16.61 -4.72
CA MET A 142 7.23 -16.46 -5.05
C MET A 142 7.93 -15.44 -4.16
N LEU A 143 7.32 -14.30 -3.85
CA LEU A 143 7.90 -13.31 -2.94
C LEU A 143 8.20 -13.90 -1.55
N PHE A 144 7.34 -14.78 -1.04
CA PHE A 144 7.57 -15.45 0.24
C PHE A 144 8.60 -16.59 0.17
N GLU A 145 8.94 -17.04 -1.04
CA GLU A 145 9.99 -18.02 -1.25
C GLU A 145 11.40 -17.42 -1.33
N LEU A 146 11.52 -16.09 -1.46
CA LEU A 146 12.80 -15.38 -1.44
C LEU A 146 13.52 -15.53 -0.09
N ASP A 147 14.83 -15.74 -0.15
CA ASP A 147 15.66 -15.95 1.05
C ASP A 147 15.63 -14.74 1.98
N GLU A 148 15.66 -13.52 1.44
CA GLU A 148 15.56 -12.30 2.24
C GLU A 148 14.23 -12.23 2.99
N VAL A 149 13.14 -12.58 2.32
CA VAL A 149 11.79 -12.55 2.90
C VAL A 149 11.66 -13.63 3.98
N LYS A 150 12.14 -14.85 3.73
CA LYS A 150 12.21 -15.92 4.74
C LYS A 150 13.02 -15.51 5.97
N GLN A 151 14.17 -14.87 5.78
CA GLN A 151 14.99 -14.36 6.88
C GLN A 151 14.29 -13.23 7.64
N GLY A 152 13.64 -12.30 6.92
CA GLY A 152 12.84 -11.24 7.52
C GLY A 152 11.67 -11.77 8.35
N LEU A 153 10.98 -12.79 7.86
CA LEU A 153 9.93 -13.51 8.59
C LEU A 153 10.47 -14.21 9.83
N ALA A 154 11.56 -14.96 9.71
CA ALA A 154 12.19 -15.63 10.84
C ALA A 154 12.66 -14.64 11.93
N LYS A 155 13.23 -13.49 11.53
CA LYS A 155 13.67 -12.43 12.44
C LYS A 155 12.51 -11.74 13.15
N SER A 156 11.39 -11.56 12.47
CA SER A 156 10.18 -10.92 13.03
C SER A 156 9.29 -11.88 13.81
N GLY A 157 9.56 -13.19 13.74
CA GLY A 157 8.69 -14.23 14.32
C GLY A 157 7.33 -14.33 13.62
N LEU A 158 7.24 -13.83 12.38
CA LEU A 158 6.02 -13.86 11.58
C LEU A 158 5.93 -15.13 10.74
N THR A 159 4.73 -15.68 10.64
CA THR A 159 4.36 -16.85 9.86
C THR A 159 3.15 -16.50 9.00
N ARG A 160 3.22 -16.84 7.71
CA ARG A 160 2.15 -16.56 6.77
C ARG A 160 0.98 -17.52 7.01
N ASP A 161 -0.21 -16.97 7.18
CA ASP A 161 -1.46 -17.71 7.23
C ASP A 161 -2.17 -17.66 5.87
N THR A 162 -2.19 -18.81 5.20
CA THR A 162 -2.89 -19.05 3.94
C THR A 162 -4.32 -19.57 4.17
N THR A 163 -4.66 -20.00 5.38
CA THR A 163 -5.91 -20.69 5.70
C THR A 163 -7.09 -19.76 5.92
N ILE A 164 -6.84 -18.48 6.21
CA ILE A 164 -7.90 -17.50 6.48
C ILE A 164 -8.80 -17.37 5.26
N PRO A 165 -10.05 -17.88 5.30
CA PRO A 165 -10.97 -17.72 4.20
C PRO A 165 -11.35 -16.25 4.15
N PHE A 166 -11.10 -15.60 3.02
CA PHE A 166 -11.51 -14.22 2.85
C PHE A 166 -12.68 -14.18 1.88
N TRP A 167 -13.77 -13.54 2.30
CA TRP A 167 -15.07 -13.52 1.60
C TRP A 167 -15.09 -12.68 0.32
N PHE A 168 -13.93 -12.28 -0.19
CA PHE A 168 -13.80 -11.40 -1.34
C PHE A 168 -13.12 -12.14 -2.48
N ARG A 169 -13.47 -11.70 -3.69
CA ARG A 169 -13.11 -12.22 -5.01
C ARG A 169 -11.69 -12.80 -5.04
N GLU A 170 -11.57 -14.07 -5.44
CA GLU A 170 -10.27 -14.64 -5.80
C GLU A 170 -9.60 -13.75 -6.87
N PRO A 171 -8.26 -13.57 -6.80
CA PRO A 171 -7.50 -12.90 -7.84
C PRO A 171 -7.93 -13.38 -9.23
N SER A 172 -7.82 -12.50 -10.23
CA SER A 172 -8.10 -12.95 -11.60
C SER A 172 -6.96 -13.87 -12.05
N ASP A 173 -7.14 -15.18 -11.87
CA ASP A 173 -6.16 -16.23 -12.24
C ASP A 173 -5.90 -16.32 -13.76
N ARG A 174 -6.47 -15.40 -14.55
CA ARG A 174 -6.39 -15.41 -16.02
C ARG A 174 -5.24 -14.59 -16.56
N GLN A 175 -4.86 -13.51 -15.88
CA GLN A 175 -3.84 -12.59 -16.34
C GLN A 175 -2.47 -13.04 -15.80
N ARG A 176 -1.49 -13.21 -16.69
CA ARG A 176 -0.12 -13.59 -16.35
C ARG A 176 0.83 -12.44 -16.64
N TYR A 177 1.78 -12.22 -15.74
CA TYR A 177 2.65 -11.05 -15.75
C TYR A 177 4.11 -11.46 -15.93
N THR A 178 4.91 -10.56 -16.49
CA THR A 178 6.37 -10.72 -16.63
C THR A 178 7.03 -9.37 -16.37
N PHE A 179 7.95 -9.31 -15.40
CA PHE A 179 8.72 -8.10 -15.07
C PHE A 179 9.96 -8.46 -14.26
N SER A 180 10.91 -7.52 -14.19
CA SER A 180 12.09 -7.63 -13.34
C SER A 180 12.26 -6.35 -12.55
N LEU A 181 12.36 -6.45 -11.23
CA LEU A 181 12.60 -5.34 -10.32
C LEU A 181 13.85 -5.61 -9.50
N GLU A 182 14.61 -4.55 -9.19
CA GLU A 182 15.83 -4.66 -8.40
C GLU A 182 15.81 -3.66 -7.24
N ASN A 183 16.36 -4.10 -6.09
CA ASN A 183 16.55 -3.30 -4.88
C ASN A 183 15.28 -2.55 -4.43
N GLN A 184 14.15 -3.24 -4.41
CA GLN A 184 12.85 -2.68 -4.05
C GLN A 184 12.45 -3.09 -2.64
N LYS A 185 11.67 -2.26 -1.94
CA LYS A 185 10.96 -2.74 -0.74
C LYS A 185 9.84 -3.69 -1.16
N ILE A 186 9.47 -4.63 -0.29
CA ILE A 186 8.28 -5.47 -0.53
C ILE A 186 7.06 -4.60 -0.85
N SER A 187 6.80 -3.53 -0.09
CA SER A 187 5.68 -2.62 -0.38
C SER A 187 5.76 -1.97 -1.77
N ASP A 188 6.96 -1.66 -2.26
CA ASP A 188 7.12 -1.06 -3.59
C ASP A 188 6.87 -2.10 -4.69
N VAL A 189 7.25 -3.37 -4.48
CA VAL A 189 6.90 -4.48 -5.38
C VAL A 189 5.39 -4.71 -5.40
N LEU A 190 4.73 -4.71 -4.24
CA LEU A 190 3.28 -4.85 -4.15
C LEU A 190 2.55 -3.69 -4.82
N ASN A 191 3.06 -2.46 -4.66
CA ASN A 191 2.55 -1.28 -5.35
C ASN A 191 2.71 -1.38 -6.85
N TYR A 192 3.88 -1.83 -7.32
CA TYR A 192 4.11 -2.09 -8.73
C TYR A 192 3.08 -3.08 -9.29
N ILE A 193 2.77 -4.15 -8.55
CA ILE A 193 1.76 -5.12 -8.95
C ILE A 193 0.39 -4.44 -9.07
N ILE A 194 -0.14 -3.78 -8.03
CA ILE A 194 -1.48 -3.18 -8.10
C ILE A 194 -1.62 -2.00 -9.08
N VAL A 195 -0.50 -1.44 -9.55
CA VAL A 195 -0.49 -0.40 -10.58
C VAL A 195 -0.45 -0.99 -11.99
N ASN A 196 0.25 -2.10 -12.20
CA ASN A 196 0.53 -2.66 -13.52
C ASN A 196 -0.26 -3.95 -13.83
N THR A 197 -1.10 -4.40 -12.91
CA THR A 197 -1.93 -5.60 -13.04
C THR A 197 -3.41 -5.25 -13.00
N ASP A 198 -4.30 -6.24 -12.97
CA ASP A 198 -5.73 -6.02 -12.71
C ASP A 198 -6.08 -5.97 -11.22
N GLU A 199 -5.11 -6.26 -10.35
CA GLU A 199 -5.25 -6.07 -8.91
C GLU A 199 -5.30 -4.57 -8.60
N ARG A 200 -6.16 -4.14 -7.68
CA ARG A 200 -6.33 -2.71 -7.35
C ARG A 200 -5.96 -2.40 -5.92
N SER A 201 -5.78 -3.42 -5.10
CA SER A 201 -5.28 -3.22 -3.76
C SER A 201 -4.54 -4.44 -3.23
N TRP A 202 -3.69 -4.20 -2.24
CA TRP A 202 -3.15 -5.25 -1.39
C TRP A 202 -3.45 -4.92 0.06
N ILE A 203 -3.70 -5.95 0.87
CA ILE A 203 -3.93 -5.80 2.31
C ILE A 203 -2.96 -6.69 3.06
N PHE A 204 -2.17 -6.07 3.94
CA PHE A 204 -1.36 -6.75 4.94
C PHE A 204 -2.09 -6.65 6.29
N TYR A 205 -2.33 -7.78 6.95
CA TYR A 205 -2.86 -7.78 8.31
C TYR A 205 -2.23 -8.89 9.14
N SER A 206 -1.96 -8.60 10.41
CA SER A 206 -1.61 -9.59 11.42
C SER A 206 -2.87 -10.01 12.19
N LEU A 207 -2.95 -11.28 12.60
CA LEU A 207 -4.07 -11.73 13.43
C LEU A 207 -3.90 -11.21 14.86
N LYS A 208 -4.96 -10.60 15.42
CA LYS A 208 -4.96 -10.19 16.83
C LYS A 208 -4.85 -11.40 17.78
N SER A 209 -5.49 -12.51 17.41
CA SER A 209 -5.49 -13.75 18.21
C SER A 209 -4.12 -14.41 18.26
N ASP A 210 -3.29 -14.20 17.25
CA ASP A 210 -1.94 -14.71 17.17
C ASP A 210 -1.06 -13.70 16.42
N PRO A 211 -0.29 -12.86 17.13
CA PRO A 211 0.55 -11.83 16.52
C PRO A 211 1.70 -12.41 15.69
N THR A 212 1.94 -13.73 15.78
CA THR A 212 2.90 -14.42 14.93
C THR A 212 2.30 -14.75 13.56
N LEU A 213 0.99 -14.70 13.39
CA LEU A 213 0.33 -14.97 12.11
C LEU A 213 0.00 -13.69 11.36
N PHE A 214 0.28 -13.68 10.06
CA PHE A 214 -0.12 -12.59 9.18
C PHE A 214 -0.66 -13.12 7.85
N SER A 215 -1.46 -12.30 7.17
CA SER A 215 -1.87 -12.55 5.79
C SER A 215 -1.56 -11.32 4.94
N LEU A 216 -1.19 -11.59 3.69
CA LEU A 216 -1.01 -10.61 2.64
C LEU A 216 -1.78 -11.12 1.43
N ARG A 217 -2.62 -10.28 0.80
CA ARG A 217 -3.49 -10.67 -0.32
C ARG A 217 -3.76 -9.48 -1.26
N PHE A 218 -4.06 -9.76 -2.53
CA PHE A 218 -4.54 -8.80 -3.52
C PHE A 218 -6.09 -8.77 -3.62
N PHE A 219 -6.65 -7.67 -4.14
CA PHE A 219 -8.08 -7.35 -4.22
C PHE A 219 -8.44 -6.39 -5.36
#